data_AF-A0A1V5GK72-F1
#
_entry.id   AF-A0A1V5GK72-F1
#
_cell.length_a   1.000
_cell.length_b   1.000
_cell.length_c   1.000
_cell.angle_alpha   90.00
_cell.angle_beta   90.00
_cell.angle_gamma   90.00
#
_symmetry.space_group_name_H-M   'P 1'
#
loop_
_entity.id
_entity.type
_entity.pdbx_description
1 polymer ?
#
loop_
_entity_poly.entity_id
_entity_poly.type
_entity_poly.pdbx_seq_one_letter_code
_entity_poly.pdbx_strand_id
1 'polypeptide(L)'
;MRKTIGKKIINAAVIALSAVQLTAFPMNVMAVDTAADSAVTVEESAIKLCGGWFESAYAEWDANAIGSDVHVSVAQAGDSVFTEVDSELIRGTRVDIPGLKGDTEYTVRIAGSQGNAEFTAKTMSYDRSGYAHYNFEGIGGYNDDGTLKPDVTVIYVTNENKDTITYNGKVGLYNIFFSGKPKNVVFRFIGSLDVPSGTVANDGSHNDGSNMVYLQNSSDVTVEGIGPDTDLKSWGIEMKRCTSCEFRNLWLGNYPDDGIAMTGNVDIRSAHIWVHNNTIERGYNQFAGNGHVDADKAEGDGSVDMKWSEYVTVSYNEFKDCHKTSLVGGKADQMQDFITYHHNWFNNTQSRNPRARNAHIHSYNNLFSTNSEYGICASYNSKIFSECNYFEKAVNPLYAINMGKDKFSGTIKSFGDKFDNCDMGGEYAYKIAESRNESVTIPNLVEGGDGYDNFDLELYSYDIQSPDEARASVMELAGRMKTTANSGEVKIPEQNPDVEPVPQDDPVILMGDINDDGAIGVADAVVFSKWLLGSANMTEEQGKRADMITDGELNVFDLTALKKCIIDTLSK
;
A
#
# COMPACT_ATOMS: atom_id res chain seq x y z
N MET A 1 -65.89 14.46 -45.85
CA MET A 1 -65.26 13.98 -47.11
C MET A 1 -64.26 15.04 -47.59
N ARG A 2 -63.02 14.67 -48.02
CA ARG A 2 -62.03 15.53 -48.75
C ARG A 2 -61.52 16.76 -47.96
N LYS A 3 -60.32 17.33 -48.12
CA LYS A 3 -58.98 17.00 -48.70
C LYS A 3 -57.95 17.87 -47.91
N THR A 4 -56.73 17.46 -47.52
CA THR A 4 -55.44 17.47 -48.27
C THR A 4 -55.18 18.78 -49.06
N ILE A 5 -54.03 19.49 -49.05
CA ILE A 5 -52.57 19.26 -48.75
C ILE A 5 -52.04 20.56 -48.08
N GLY A 6 -50.92 20.72 -47.32
CA GLY A 6 -49.78 19.89 -46.86
C GLY A 6 -48.66 20.78 -46.25
N LYS A 7 -47.38 20.37 -46.22
CA LYS A 7 -46.22 21.15 -45.71
C LYS A 7 -44.88 20.79 -46.43
N LYS A 8 -43.88 21.69 -46.43
CA LYS A 8 -42.51 21.48 -46.99
C LYS A 8 -41.73 20.45 -46.13
N ILE A 9 -41.20 19.37 -46.69
CA ILE A 9 -39.87 19.21 -47.33
C ILE A 9 -38.69 19.55 -46.41
N ILE A 10 -37.93 18.51 -46.05
CA ILE A 10 -36.54 18.50 -45.57
C ILE A 10 -35.82 17.46 -46.45
N ASN A 11 -34.55 17.71 -46.84
CA ASN A 11 -33.78 16.76 -47.64
C ASN A 11 -33.09 15.71 -46.77
N ALA A 12 -33.20 14.44 -47.15
CA ALA A 12 -32.33 13.34 -46.71
C ALA A 12 -32.01 12.47 -47.94
N ALA A 13 -30.76 12.02 -48.06
CA ALA A 13 -30.30 11.21 -49.20
C ALA A 13 -30.40 9.72 -48.89
N VAL A 14 -30.75 8.90 -49.88
CA VAL A 14 -30.92 7.44 -49.76
C VAL A 14 -30.35 6.75 -51.00
N ILE A 15 -29.34 5.89 -50.80
CA ILE A 15 -28.87 4.86 -51.74
C ILE A 15 -28.25 3.74 -50.89
N ALA A 16 -28.40 2.43 -51.15
CA ALA A 16 -29.52 1.64 -51.68
C ALA A 16 -29.19 0.17 -51.34
N LEU A 17 -30.18 -0.66 -51.00
CA LEU A 17 -29.96 -2.07 -50.66
C LEU A 17 -30.52 -2.98 -51.76
N SER A 18 -29.74 -3.98 -52.18
CA SER A 18 -30.18 -5.06 -53.07
C SER A 18 -29.64 -6.41 -52.59
N ALA A 19 -30.49 -7.43 -52.63
CA ALA A 19 -30.16 -8.78 -52.18
C ALA A 19 -29.95 -9.72 -53.38
N VAL A 20 -29.08 -10.72 -53.23
CA VAL A 20 -28.87 -11.82 -54.18
C VAL A 20 -28.88 -13.13 -53.39
N GLN A 21 -29.54 -14.16 -53.94
CA GLN A 21 -29.71 -15.45 -53.27
C GLN A 21 -28.46 -16.34 -53.38
N LEU A 22 -28.23 -17.14 -52.35
CA LEU A 22 -27.18 -18.14 -52.29
C LEU A 22 -27.61 -19.42 -53.03
N THR A 23 -26.76 -19.95 -53.90
CA THR A 23 -26.85 -21.32 -54.44
C THR A 23 -25.51 -22.02 -54.28
N ALA A 24 -25.52 -23.28 -53.84
CA ALA A 24 -24.32 -24.03 -53.54
C ALA A 24 -24.02 -25.07 -54.63
N PHE A 25 -22.75 -25.22 -54.98
CA PHE A 25 -22.20 -26.39 -55.67
C PHE A 25 -20.87 -26.77 -55.00
N PRO A 26 -20.53 -28.07 -54.89
CA PRO A 26 -19.37 -28.53 -54.15
C PRO A 26 -18.07 -28.38 -54.96
N MET A 27 -16.95 -28.25 -54.25
CA MET A 27 -15.61 -28.40 -54.81
C MET A 27 -14.84 -29.39 -53.94
N ASN A 28 -14.18 -30.38 -54.56
CA ASN A 28 -13.49 -31.45 -53.83
C ASN A 28 -12.25 -30.91 -53.14
N VAL A 29 -12.11 -31.19 -51.84
CA VAL A 29 -10.84 -31.10 -51.14
C VAL A 29 -10.01 -32.34 -51.50
N MET A 30 -8.80 -32.13 -52.04
CA MET A 30 -7.77 -33.17 -52.00
C MET A 30 -6.88 -32.88 -50.79
N ALA A 31 -6.64 -33.90 -49.97
CA ALA A 31 -5.81 -33.76 -48.78
C ALA A 31 -4.36 -33.49 -49.17
N VAL A 32 -3.73 -32.53 -48.49
CA VAL A 32 -2.28 -32.45 -48.34
C VAL A 32 -2.02 -32.74 -46.88
N ASP A 33 -1.31 -33.83 -46.62
CA ASP A 33 -0.93 -34.25 -45.28
C ASP A 33 0.30 -33.43 -44.87
N THR A 34 0.13 -32.55 -43.89
CA THR A 34 1.23 -31.78 -43.27
C THR A 34 1.31 -32.19 -41.81
N ALA A 35 2.50 -32.63 -41.39
CA ALA A 35 2.73 -33.17 -40.05
C ALA A 35 2.26 -32.21 -38.95
N ALA A 36 1.88 -32.77 -37.81
CA ALA A 36 1.55 -32.00 -36.62
C ALA A 36 2.76 -31.15 -36.23
N ASP A 37 2.60 -29.83 -36.32
CA ASP A 37 3.59 -28.88 -35.83
C ASP A 37 3.65 -29.00 -34.31
N SER A 38 4.83 -29.29 -33.78
CA SER A 38 5.04 -29.46 -32.34
C SER A 38 4.99 -28.10 -31.68
N ALA A 39 3.79 -27.66 -31.32
CA ALA A 39 3.56 -26.38 -30.65
C ALA A 39 4.45 -26.28 -29.41
N VAL A 40 5.53 -25.50 -29.51
CA VAL A 40 6.39 -25.17 -28.38
C VAL A 40 5.54 -24.39 -27.40
N THR A 41 5.15 -25.06 -26.32
CA THR A 41 4.56 -24.40 -25.15
C THR A 41 5.65 -23.52 -24.56
N VAL A 42 5.61 -22.23 -24.91
CA VAL A 42 6.18 -21.19 -24.04
C VAL A 42 5.58 -21.44 -22.67
N GLU A 43 6.41 -21.61 -21.64
CA GLU A 43 5.91 -21.72 -20.27
C GLU A 43 5.21 -20.41 -19.93
N GLU A 44 3.88 -20.46 -19.84
CA GLU A 44 3.08 -19.37 -19.33
C GLU A 44 3.53 -19.14 -17.88
N SER A 45 4.17 -17.99 -17.63
CA SER A 45 4.86 -17.76 -16.37
C SER A 45 3.92 -18.02 -15.19
N ALA A 46 4.42 -18.74 -14.18
CA ALA A 46 3.66 -19.01 -12.98
C ALA A 46 3.19 -17.73 -12.28
N ILE A 47 3.79 -16.57 -12.57
CA ILE A 47 3.41 -15.25 -12.03
C ILE A 47 2.30 -14.63 -12.89
N LYS A 48 1.15 -14.40 -12.26
CA LYS A 48 -0.07 -13.81 -12.86
C LYS A 48 -0.11 -12.29 -12.74
N LEU A 49 0.54 -11.77 -11.71
CA LEU A 49 0.61 -10.36 -11.36
C LEU A 49 1.90 -10.14 -10.58
N CYS A 50 2.63 -9.06 -10.86
CA CYS A 50 3.71 -8.58 -10.01
C CYS A 50 3.88 -7.07 -10.13
N GLY A 51 4.47 -6.44 -9.12
CA GLY A 51 4.75 -5.01 -9.15
C GLY A 51 5.51 -4.49 -7.94
N GLY A 52 5.89 -3.22 -8.05
CA GLY A 52 6.41 -2.45 -6.94
C GLY A 52 5.39 -1.41 -6.50
N TRP A 53 5.34 -1.11 -5.21
CA TRP A 53 4.57 -0.01 -4.68
C TRP A 53 5.50 0.85 -3.79
N PHE A 54 4.94 1.77 -3.01
CA PHE A 54 5.72 2.53 -2.04
C PHE A 54 6.39 1.58 -1.03
N GLU A 55 7.71 1.56 -1.01
CA GLU A 55 8.58 0.80 -0.09
C GLU A 55 8.22 -0.70 0.03
N SER A 56 7.70 -1.26 -1.07
CA SER A 56 7.16 -2.61 -1.11
C SER A 56 7.14 -3.23 -2.50
N ALA A 57 7.13 -4.56 -2.57
CA ALA A 57 6.93 -5.34 -3.80
C ALA A 57 5.83 -6.39 -3.58
N TYR A 58 5.16 -6.82 -4.64
CA TYR A 58 4.07 -7.80 -4.55
C TYR A 58 4.02 -8.73 -5.76
N ALA A 59 3.44 -9.92 -5.57
CA ALA A 59 3.10 -10.83 -6.66
C ALA A 59 1.94 -11.77 -6.33
N GLU A 60 1.31 -12.31 -7.38
CA GLU A 60 0.35 -13.42 -7.34
C GLU A 60 0.73 -14.49 -8.38
N TRP A 61 0.47 -15.77 -8.09
CA TRP A 61 0.92 -16.89 -8.93
C TRP A 61 -0.13 -18.00 -9.15
N ASP A 62 0.18 -18.98 -10.01
CA ASP A 62 -0.58 -20.23 -10.13
C ASP A 62 -0.13 -21.29 -9.11
N ALA A 63 -1.08 -21.74 -8.29
CA ALA A 63 -0.88 -22.82 -7.32
C ALA A 63 -0.49 -24.15 -7.97
N ASN A 64 -0.89 -24.41 -9.23
CA ASN A 64 -0.59 -25.64 -9.95
C ASN A 64 0.77 -25.60 -10.68
N ALA A 65 1.42 -24.44 -10.72
CA ALA A 65 2.76 -24.27 -11.29
C ALA A 65 3.84 -24.20 -10.18
N ILE A 66 3.56 -23.49 -9.08
CA ILE A 66 4.48 -23.40 -7.93
C ILE A 66 4.31 -24.58 -6.97
N GLY A 67 3.08 -25.05 -6.74
CA GLY A 67 2.76 -26.14 -5.81
C GLY A 67 2.47 -25.68 -4.38
N SER A 68 2.77 -26.58 -3.44
CA SER A 68 2.68 -26.35 -1.99
C SER A 68 4.01 -25.82 -1.41
N ASP A 69 4.04 -25.59 -0.10
CA ASP A 69 5.27 -25.34 0.66
C ASP A 69 6.08 -24.15 0.08
N VAL A 70 5.37 -23.04 -0.16
CA VAL A 70 5.90 -21.90 -0.90
C VAL A 70 6.82 -21.04 -0.04
N HIS A 71 8.05 -20.86 -0.52
CA HIS A 71 9.03 -19.91 -0.04
C HIS A 71 9.11 -18.71 -0.99
N VAL A 72 9.31 -17.51 -0.43
CA VAL A 72 9.57 -16.28 -1.18
C VAL A 72 10.80 -15.61 -0.62
N SER A 73 11.70 -15.15 -1.49
CA SER A 73 12.90 -14.42 -1.07
C SER A 73 13.25 -13.27 -2.01
N VAL A 74 13.95 -12.26 -1.49
CA VAL A 74 14.14 -10.96 -2.13
C VAL A 74 15.57 -10.46 -1.98
N ALA A 75 16.11 -9.88 -3.06
CA ALA A 75 17.41 -9.21 -3.11
C ALA A 75 17.32 -7.93 -3.95
N GLN A 76 18.21 -6.95 -3.74
CA GLN A 76 18.32 -5.83 -4.68
C GLN A 76 18.81 -6.35 -6.05
N ALA A 77 18.39 -5.74 -7.14
CA ALA A 77 18.66 -6.25 -8.48
C ALA A 77 20.18 -6.28 -8.77
N GLY A 78 20.71 -7.48 -8.96
CA GLY A 78 22.15 -7.73 -9.13
C GLY A 78 22.84 -8.35 -7.91
N ASP A 79 22.23 -8.33 -6.72
CA ASP A 79 22.76 -9.02 -5.55
C ASP A 79 22.55 -10.55 -5.64
N SER A 80 23.52 -11.30 -5.09
CA SER A 80 23.47 -12.76 -5.00
C SER A 80 22.91 -13.27 -3.66
N VAL A 81 22.74 -12.39 -2.67
CA VAL A 81 22.27 -12.72 -1.32
C VAL A 81 20.79 -12.36 -1.20
N PHE A 82 19.94 -13.37 -1.16
CA PHE A 82 18.49 -13.23 -1.00
C PHE A 82 18.11 -13.34 0.48
N THR A 83 17.20 -12.48 0.93
CA THR A 83 16.56 -12.53 2.25
C THR A 83 15.23 -13.25 2.12
N GLU A 84 14.98 -14.27 2.95
CA GLU A 84 13.66 -14.91 3.04
C GLU A 84 12.61 -13.92 3.54
N VAL A 85 11.40 -13.98 2.98
CA VAL A 85 10.25 -13.16 3.38
C VAL A 85 9.50 -13.87 4.51
N ASP A 86 9.08 -13.11 5.54
CA ASP A 86 8.26 -13.62 6.65
C ASP A 86 7.02 -14.36 6.13
N SER A 87 6.73 -15.55 6.67
CA SER A 87 5.69 -16.42 6.11
C SER A 87 4.27 -15.87 6.28
N GLU A 88 4.05 -14.99 7.26
CA GLU A 88 2.81 -14.24 7.45
C GLU A 88 2.47 -13.32 6.26
N LEU A 89 3.46 -12.95 5.44
CA LEU A 89 3.28 -12.15 4.22
C LEU A 89 2.93 -13.02 2.99
N ILE A 90 3.05 -14.34 3.08
CA ILE A 90 2.75 -15.31 2.01
C ILE A 90 1.31 -15.81 2.19
N ARG A 91 0.37 -15.12 1.52
CA ARG A 91 -1.08 -15.21 1.76
C ARG A 91 -1.75 -16.05 0.68
N GLY A 92 -1.55 -17.36 0.75
CA GLY A 92 -2.09 -18.33 -0.22
C GLY A 92 -1.29 -18.30 -1.52
N THR A 93 -1.83 -17.66 -2.57
CA THR A 93 -1.15 -17.48 -3.87
C THR A 93 -0.73 -16.03 -4.11
N ARG A 94 -0.56 -15.24 -3.04
CA ARG A 94 -0.14 -13.83 -3.06
C ARG A 94 1.00 -13.60 -2.07
N VAL A 95 1.89 -12.68 -2.38
CA VAL A 95 2.87 -12.12 -1.42
C VAL A 95 2.87 -10.58 -1.51
N ASP A 96 3.04 -9.95 -0.35
CA ASP A 96 3.20 -8.50 -0.21
C ASP A 96 4.40 -8.23 0.72
N ILE A 97 5.45 -7.59 0.21
CA ILE A 97 6.76 -7.47 0.86
C ILE A 97 7.01 -6.01 1.23
N PRO A 98 6.58 -5.51 2.41
CA PRO A 98 6.85 -4.15 2.88
C PRO A 98 8.18 -4.00 3.61
N GLY A 99 8.69 -2.77 3.66
CA GLY A 99 9.97 -2.45 4.30
C GLY A 99 11.17 -2.61 3.36
N LEU A 100 10.91 -2.59 2.05
CA LEU A 100 11.94 -2.50 1.02
C LEU A 100 12.35 -1.05 0.84
N LYS A 101 13.61 -0.83 0.44
CA LYS A 101 14.12 0.52 0.20
C LYS A 101 13.35 1.18 -0.95
N GLY A 102 13.02 2.47 -0.83
CA GLY A 102 12.39 3.26 -1.89
C GLY A 102 13.26 3.44 -3.15
N ASP A 103 12.60 3.73 -4.28
CA ASP A 103 13.17 3.96 -5.63
C ASP A 103 14.19 2.93 -6.13
N THR A 104 14.16 1.72 -5.56
CA THR A 104 15.16 0.67 -5.71
C THR A 104 14.58 -0.51 -6.48
N GLU A 105 15.39 -1.10 -7.36
CA GLU A 105 15.00 -2.28 -8.12
C GLU A 105 15.33 -3.55 -7.32
N TYR A 106 14.36 -4.47 -7.24
CA TYR A 106 14.44 -5.71 -6.48
C TYR A 106 14.14 -6.90 -7.38
N THR A 107 14.92 -7.97 -7.22
CA THR A 107 14.62 -9.29 -7.78
C THR A 107 13.99 -10.15 -6.68
N VAL A 108 12.84 -10.77 -7.00
CA VAL A 108 12.05 -11.58 -6.06
C VAL A 108 11.86 -12.97 -6.64
N ARG A 109 12.12 -13.98 -5.82
CA ARG A 109 11.99 -15.41 -6.16
C ARG A 109 10.84 -16.03 -5.40
N ILE A 110 10.11 -16.90 -6.08
CA ILE A 110 9.02 -17.71 -5.52
C ILE A 110 9.37 -19.17 -5.85
N ALA A 111 9.39 -20.05 -4.85
CA ALA A 111 9.68 -21.47 -5.04
C ALA A 111 8.74 -22.32 -4.20
N GLY A 112 8.24 -23.43 -4.75
CA GLY A 112 7.40 -24.39 -4.04
C GLY A 112 7.66 -25.82 -4.49
N SER A 113 6.81 -26.74 -4.06
CA SER A 113 7.00 -28.19 -4.25
C SER A 113 6.87 -28.69 -5.70
N GLN A 114 6.44 -27.85 -6.64
CA GLN A 114 6.27 -28.21 -8.06
C GLN A 114 7.10 -27.35 -9.02
N GLY A 115 7.40 -26.09 -8.66
CA GLY A 115 8.09 -25.18 -9.55
C GLY A 115 8.58 -23.91 -8.87
N ASN A 116 9.19 -23.03 -9.67
CA ASN A 116 9.76 -21.76 -9.23
C ASN A 116 9.54 -20.66 -10.28
N ALA A 117 9.61 -19.41 -9.85
CA ALA A 117 9.54 -18.24 -10.72
C ALA A 117 10.33 -17.05 -10.15
N GLU A 118 10.76 -16.13 -11.02
CA GLU A 118 11.45 -14.89 -10.66
C GLU A 118 10.75 -13.70 -11.34
N PHE A 119 10.68 -12.57 -10.65
CA PHE A 119 10.30 -11.28 -11.24
C PHE A 119 11.22 -10.17 -10.76
N THR A 120 11.10 -9.01 -11.40
CA THR A 120 11.78 -7.79 -10.98
C THR A 120 10.79 -6.65 -10.85
N ALA A 121 10.89 -5.94 -9.73
CA ALA A 121 9.99 -4.87 -9.36
C ALA A 121 10.80 -3.68 -8.83
N LYS A 122 10.46 -2.48 -9.27
CA LYS A 122 11.03 -1.24 -8.74
C LYS A 122 10.08 -0.63 -7.73
N THR A 123 10.55 -0.40 -6.50
CA THR A 123 9.79 0.30 -5.46
C THR A 123 9.68 1.79 -5.77
N MET A 124 8.75 2.47 -5.10
CA MET A 124 8.71 3.95 -5.00
C MET A 124 9.08 4.37 -3.58
N SER A 125 9.66 5.56 -3.38
CA SER A 125 9.79 6.17 -2.04
C SER A 125 8.51 6.89 -1.62
N TYR A 126 8.08 6.79 -0.35
CA TYR A 126 7.05 7.70 0.16
C TYR A 126 7.62 9.13 0.29
N ASP A 127 6.81 10.12 -0.11
CA ASP A 127 7.09 11.55 0.06
C ASP A 127 7.01 11.94 1.55
N ARG A 128 8.19 12.09 2.17
CA ARG A 128 8.41 12.49 3.57
C ARG A 128 8.54 14.00 3.78
N SER A 129 8.00 14.80 2.89
CA SER A 129 7.82 16.22 3.17
C SER A 129 6.67 16.45 4.19
N GLY A 130 6.53 17.68 4.68
CA GLY A 130 5.52 18.01 5.69
C GLY A 130 6.06 18.12 7.12
N TYR A 131 5.24 18.74 7.98
CA TYR A 131 5.66 19.10 9.33
C TYR A 131 5.92 17.93 10.27
N ALA A 132 5.44 16.70 10.00
CA ALA A 132 5.83 15.53 10.77
C ALA A 132 7.35 15.29 10.74
N HIS A 133 7.98 15.55 9.59
CA HIS A 133 9.41 15.31 9.32
C HIS A 133 10.27 16.58 9.50
N TYR A 134 9.68 17.71 9.91
CA TYR A 134 10.41 18.97 10.03
C TYR A 134 11.42 18.92 11.20
N ASN A 135 12.71 18.85 10.87
CA ASN A 135 13.81 18.55 11.78
C ASN A 135 13.63 17.23 12.55
N PHE A 136 12.95 16.24 11.95
CA PHE A 136 12.68 14.94 12.54
C PHE A 136 12.81 13.82 11.50
N GLU A 137 13.70 12.86 11.76
CA GLU A 137 13.99 11.73 10.87
C GLU A 137 13.42 10.42 11.45
N GLY A 138 12.97 9.52 10.58
CA GLY A 138 12.47 8.19 10.92
C GLY A 138 11.20 8.22 11.76
N ILE A 139 10.06 8.60 11.16
CA ILE A 139 8.75 8.48 11.83
C ILE A 139 8.36 7.00 11.96
N GLY A 140 7.80 6.61 13.11
CA GLY A 140 7.29 5.25 13.32
C GLY A 140 8.40 4.22 13.53
N GLY A 141 8.24 3.02 12.96
CA GLY A 141 9.20 1.90 13.03
C GLY A 141 10.17 1.81 11.85
N TYR A 142 10.17 2.78 10.94
CA TYR A 142 10.93 2.76 9.69
C TYR A 142 12.02 3.84 9.63
N ASN A 143 13.07 3.57 8.85
CA ASN A 143 14.06 4.55 8.42
C ASN A 143 13.49 5.38 7.26
N ASP A 144 14.08 6.54 6.98
CA ASP A 144 13.56 7.41 5.91
C ASP A 144 13.87 6.95 4.47
N ASP A 145 14.60 5.83 4.31
CA ASP A 145 14.72 5.12 3.04
C ASP A 145 13.72 3.97 2.87
N GLY A 146 12.86 3.73 3.86
CA GLY A 146 11.82 2.69 3.87
C GLY A 146 12.23 1.35 4.48
N THR A 147 13.49 1.15 4.85
CA THR A 147 13.92 -0.06 5.57
C THR A 147 13.49 -0.01 7.04
N LEU A 148 13.30 -1.18 7.68
CA LEU A 148 12.96 -1.26 9.11
C LEU A 148 14.07 -0.66 10.01
N LYS A 149 13.70 0.03 11.09
CA LYS A 149 14.65 0.48 12.12
C LYS A 149 15.37 -0.71 12.78
N PRO A 150 16.63 -0.54 13.23
CA PRO A 150 17.28 -1.52 14.11
C PRO A 150 16.44 -1.81 15.36
N ASP A 151 16.49 -3.06 15.84
CA ASP A 151 15.81 -3.55 17.04
C ASP A 151 14.28 -3.29 17.09
N VAL A 152 13.64 -3.06 15.94
CA VAL A 152 12.19 -2.83 15.86
C VAL A 152 11.42 -4.15 16.00
N THR A 153 10.35 -4.14 16.80
CA THR A 153 9.49 -5.31 16.99
C THR A 153 8.41 -5.31 15.90
N VAL A 154 8.42 -6.30 15.00
CA VAL A 154 7.31 -6.51 14.06
C VAL A 154 6.26 -7.41 14.71
N ILE A 155 4.98 -7.05 14.62
CA ILE A 155 3.84 -7.82 15.14
C ILE A 155 2.79 -7.97 14.04
N TYR A 156 2.60 -9.20 13.57
CA TYR A 156 1.57 -9.56 12.59
C TYR A 156 0.20 -9.67 13.26
N VAL A 157 -0.79 -8.93 12.73
CA VAL A 157 -2.15 -8.85 13.28
C VAL A 157 -3.17 -9.27 12.24
N THR A 158 -3.89 -10.36 12.50
CA THR A 158 -4.97 -10.89 11.67
C THR A 158 -6.30 -10.83 12.42
N ASN A 159 -7.41 -11.11 11.75
CA ASN A 159 -8.72 -11.13 12.39
C ASN A 159 -8.83 -12.19 13.52
N GLU A 160 -8.10 -13.29 13.37
CA GLU A 160 -8.04 -14.44 14.28
C GLU A 160 -7.16 -14.17 15.49
N ASN A 161 -6.05 -13.42 15.31
CA ASN A 161 -5.06 -13.21 16.37
C ASN A 161 -5.16 -11.84 17.09
N LYS A 162 -5.93 -10.87 16.55
CA LYS A 162 -6.02 -9.49 17.10
C LYS A 162 -6.35 -9.44 18.60
N ASP A 163 -7.07 -10.42 19.13
CA ASP A 163 -7.48 -10.49 20.53
C ASP A 163 -6.56 -11.37 21.41
N THR A 164 -5.54 -12.01 20.82
CA THR A 164 -4.64 -12.96 21.48
C THR A 164 -3.15 -12.63 21.36
N ILE A 165 -2.74 -11.74 20.43
CA ILE A 165 -1.38 -11.16 20.37
C ILE A 165 -0.95 -10.58 21.73
N THR A 166 0.35 -10.57 22.02
CA THR A 166 0.87 -10.08 23.31
C THR A 166 2.04 -9.12 23.17
N TYR A 167 2.07 -8.10 24.03
CA TYR A 167 3.17 -7.13 24.14
C TYR A 167 3.16 -6.47 25.53
N ASN A 168 4.33 -6.26 26.15
CA ASN A 168 4.48 -5.68 27.50
C ASN A 168 3.51 -6.24 28.57
N GLY A 169 3.27 -7.56 28.56
CA GLY A 169 2.37 -8.23 29.50
C GLY A 169 0.88 -7.93 29.30
N LYS A 170 0.49 -7.42 28.13
CA LYS A 170 -0.89 -7.23 27.68
C LYS A 170 -1.24 -8.29 26.64
N VAL A 171 -2.53 -8.61 26.54
CA VAL A 171 -3.10 -9.58 25.58
C VAL A 171 -4.23 -8.90 24.82
N GLY A 172 -4.21 -9.02 23.50
CA GLY A 172 -5.15 -8.37 22.58
C GLY A 172 -4.79 -6.92 22.26
N LEU A 173 -5.00 -6.55 20.99
CA LEU A 173 -4.67 -5.27 20.38
C LEU A 173 -5.15 -4.07 21.20
N TYR A 174 -6.43 -4.10 21.63
CA TYR A 174 -7.00 -3.06 22.48
C TYR A 174 -6.19 -2.83 23.76
N ASN A 175 -5.84 -3.88 24.51
CA ASN A 175 -5.12 -3.76 25.78
C ASN A 175 -3.65 -3.33 25.59
N ILE A 176 -3.02 -3.79 24.50
CA ILE A 176 -1.66 -3.40 24.08
C ILE A 176 -1.63 -1.90 23.78
N PHE A 177 -2.52 -1.42 22.91
CA PHE A 177 -2.62 -0.01 22.54
C PHE A 177 -2.99 0.85 23.77
N PHE A 178 -4.03 0.44 24.52
CA PHE A 178 -4.58 1.21 25.63
C PHE A 178 -3.63 1.33 26.83
N SER A 179 -2.80 0.30 27.09
CA SER A 179 -2.02 0.23 28.33
C SER A 179 -0.66 -0.48 28.27
N GLY A 180 -0.28 -1.07 27.14
CA GLY A 180 1.04 -1.67 26.91
C GLY A 180 2.13 -0.66 26.55
N LYS A 181 1.72 0.53 26.07
CA LYS A 181 2.60 1.64 25.63
C LYS A 181 3.68 1.19 24.63
N PRO A 182 3.31 0.70 23.42
CA PRO A 182 4.26 0.33 22.37
C PRO A 182 5.39 1.34 22.15
N LYS A 183 6.60 0.80 22.03
CA LYS A 183 7.82 1.54 21.67
C LYS A 183 8.70 0.75 20.70
N ASN A 184 9.11 1.39 19.60
CA ASN A 184 9.83 0.77 18.48
C ASN A 184 9.11 -0.49 17.95
N VAL A 185 7.87 -0.33 17.49
CA VAL A 185 6.98 -1.44 17.05
C VAL A 185 6.31 -1.15 15.71
N VAL A 186 6.33 -2.11 14.79
CA VAL A 186 5.51 -2.10 13.58
C VAL A 186 4.38 -3.13 13.76
N PHE A 187 3.13 -2.68 13.73
CA PHE A 187 1.96 -3.55 13.67
C PHE A 187 1.54 -3.72 12.20
N ARG A 188 1.77 -4.93 11.66
CA ARG A 188 1.42 -5.31 10.29
C ARG A 188 0.04 -5.95 10.30
N PHE A 189 -0.99 -5.18 9.93
CA PHE A 189 -2.37 -5.65 9.85
C PHE A 189 -2.58 -6.38 8.52
N ILE A 190 -3.15 -7.59 8.57
CA ILE A 190 -3.32 -8.46 7.40
C ILE A 190 -4.81 -8.75 7.19
N GLY A 191 -5.31 -8.35 6.01
CA GLY A 191 -6.70 -8.58 5.59
C GLY A 191 -7.71 -7.77 6.40
N SER A 192 -8.98 -8.16 6.33
CA SER A 192 -10.03 -7.46 7.09
C SER A 192 -10.02 -7.81 8.58
N LEU A 193 -9.87 -6.80 9.45
CA LEU A 193 -10.02 -6.95 10.89
C LEU A 193 -11.41 -6.46 11.33
N ASP A 194 -12.17 -7.33 12.00
CA ASP A 194 -13.38 -6.95 12.74
C ASP A 194 -13.01 -6.16 14.02
N VAL A 195 -14.01 -5.54 14.65
CA VAL A 195 -13.86 -4.75 15.89
C VAL A 195 -13.08 -5.54 16.97
N PRO A 196 -11.94 -5.02 17.49
CA PRO A 196 -11.15 -5.71 18.51
C PRO A 196 -11.87 -5.85 19.86
N SER A 197 -11.66 -6.97 20.55
CA SER A 197 -12.27 -7.24 21.86
C SER A 197 -11.76 -6.25 22.92
N GLY A 198 -12.69 -5.59 23.60
CA GLY A 198 -12.41 -4.64 24.68
C GLY A 198 -12.72 -3.18 24.37
N THR A 199 -13.03 -2.83 23.12
CA THR A 199 -13.61 -1.51 22.80
C THR A 199 -14.96 -1.33 23.50
N VAL A 200 -15.39 -0.07 23.70
CA VAL A 200 -16.81 0.22 23.98
C VAL A 200 -17.62 -0.24 22.77
N ALA A 201 -18.73 -0.95 22.97
CA ALA A 201 -19.56 -1.41 21.87
C ALA A 201 -20.46 -0.27 21.35
N ASN A 202 -20.61 -0.16 20.02
CA ASN A 202 -21.69 0.67 19.46
C ASN A 202 -23.06 0.00 19.71
N ASP A 203 -23.66 0.29 20.87
CA ASP A 203 -24.98 -0.17 21.31
C ASP A 203 -26.00 0.97 21.49
N GLY A 204 -25.59 2.21 21.19
CA GLY A 204 -26.38 3.41 21.34
C GLY A 204 -26.44 3.99 22.76
N SER A 205 -25.64 3.49 23.71
CA SER A 205 -25.58 4.05 25.07
C SER A 205 -24.48 5.11 25.29
N HIS A 206 -23.53 5.24 24.35
CA HIS A 206 -22.40 6.17 24.41
C HIS A 206 -22.33 7.05 23.15
N ASN A 207 -22.15 8.36 23.32
CA ASN A 207 -21.98 9.30 22.20
C ASN A 207 -20.64 9.14 21.49
N ASP A 208 -19.58 8.95 22.29
CA ASP A 208 -18.17 8.98 21.88
C ASP A 208 -17.46 7.71 22.35
N GLY A 209 -16.42 7.29 21.63
CA GLY A 209 -15.56 6.15 21.95
C GLY A 209 -16.08 4.77 21.54
N SER A 210 -17.27 4.71 20.93
CA SER A 210 -17.87 3.49 20.38
C SER A 210 -16.99 2.88 19.28
N ASN A 211 -16.66 1.59 19.40
CA ASN A 211 -15.74 0.85 18.54
C ASN A 211 -14.37 1.53 18.33
N MET A 212 -13.85 2.27 19.32
CA MET A 212 -12.53 2.91 19.25
C MET A 212 -11.47 2.11 20.02
N VAL A 213 -10.32 1.87 19.39
CA VAL A 213 -9.07 1.51 20.10
C VAL A 213 -8.21 2.76 20.32
N TYR A 214 -7.41 2.77 21.39
CA TYR A 214 -6.64 3.95 21.79
C TYR A 214 -5.16 3.60 21.93
N LEU A 215 -4.31 4.01 20.98
CA LEU A 215 -2.86 3.89 21.13
C LEU A 215 -2.39 4.99 22.11
N GLN A 216 -1.91 4.64 23.30
CA GLN A 216 -1.67 5.64 24.35
C GLN A 216 -0.22 5.73 24.83
N ASN A 217 0.32 6.95 24.93
CA ASN A 217 1.65 7.25 25.50
C ASN A 217 2.77 6.42 24.86
N SER A 218 2.68 6.23 23.55
CA SER A 218 3.52 5.34 22.73
C SER A 218 4.49 6.15 21.87
N SER A 219 5.60 5.57 21.43
CA SER A 219 6.50 6.25 20.49
C SER A 219 7.21 5.32 19.52
N ASP A 220 7.52 5.80 18.32
CA ASP A 220 8.17 5.00 17.27
C ASP A 220 7.30 3.78 16.94
N VAL A 221 6.06 4.06 16.54
CA VAL A 221 5.04 3.05 16.23
C VAL A 221 4.49 3.25 14.82
N THR A 222 4.59 2.22 13.99
CA THR A 222 3.86 2.15 12.72
C THR A 222 2.68 1.20 12.87
N VAL A 223 1.52 1.60 12.34
CA VAL A 223 0.40 0.70 12.04
C VAL A 223 0.22 0.71 10.52
N GLU A 224 0.54 -0.41 9.89
CA GLU A 224 0.47 -0.53 8.43
C GLU A 224 -0.42 -1.69 7.99
N GLY A 225 -1.21 -1.46 6.94
CA GLY A 225 -1.91 -2.53 6.24
C GLY A 225 -1.00 -3.26 5.27
N ILE A 226 -1.22 -4.57 5.13
CA ILE A 226 -0.53 -5.43 4.16
C ILE A 226 -1.42 -5.61 2.92
N GLY A 227 -0.84 -5.40 1.74
CA GLY A 227 -1.53 -5.54 0.46
C GLY A 227 -2.66 -4.54 0.22
N PRO A 228 -3.49 -4.77 -0.82
CA PRO A 228 -4.61 -3.90 -1.19
C PRO A 228 -5.91 -4.19 -0.41
N ASP A 229 -5.90 -5.17 0.50
CA ASP A 229 -7.09 -5.82 1.09
C ASP A 229 -7.16 -5.72 2.63
N THR A 230 -6.33 -4.89 3.26
CA THR A 230 -6.44 -4.62 4.70
C THR A 230 -7.56 -3.61 5.00
N ASP A 231 -8.53 -4.03 5.81
CA ASP A 231 -9.73 -3.25 6.18
C ASP A 231 -9.88 -3.15 7.72
N LEU A 232 -10.28 -1.99 8.24
CA LEU A 232 -10.85 -1.85 9.59
C LEU A 232 -12.38 -1.84 9.50
N LYS A 233 -13.04 -2.95 9.86
CA LYS A 233 -14.49 -3.11 9.66
C LYS A 233 -15.31 -2.52 10.80
N SER A 234 -15.76 -1.28 10.62
CA SER A 234 -16.65 -0.55 11.54
C SER A 234 -16.01 -0.18 12.89
N TRP A 235 -14.71 0.09 12.92
CA TRP A 235 -13.96 0.57 14.08
C TRP A 235 -12.90 1.60 13.70
N GLY A 236 -12.44 2.39 14.68
CA GLY A 236 -11.49 3.48 14.50
C GLY A 236 -10.35 3.47 15.53
N ILE A 237 -9.35 4.33 15.31
CA ILE A 237 -8.11 4.37 16.10
C ILE A 237 -7.75 5.79 16.53
N GLU A 238 -7.49 5.98 17.84
CA GLU A 238 -7.09 7.29 18.37
C GLU A 238 -5.71 7.27 19.08
N MET A 239 -4.80 8.13 18.64
CA MET A 239 -3.43 8.29 19.16
C MET A 239 -3.36 9.31 20.32
N LYS A 240 -3.30 8.82 21.55
CA LYS A 240 -3.35 9.65 22.77
C LYS A 240 -1.98 9.92 23.39
N ARG A 241 -1.48 11.15 23.22
CA ARG A 241 -0.17 11.64 23.72
C ARG A 241 0.98 10.78 23.19
N CYS A 242 1.02 10.58 21.88
CA CYS A 242 2.03 9.77 21.20
C CYS A 242 3.06 10.66 20.48
N THR A 243 4.23 10.10 20.17
CA THR A 243 5.30 10.81 19.44
C THR A 243 5.97 9.89 18.43
N SER A 244 6.23 10.32 17.19
CA SER A 244 6.76 9.43 16.13
C SER A 244 5.79 8.27 15.88
N CYS A 245 4.66 8.56 15.23
CA CYS A 245 3.64 7.55 14.89
C CYS A 245 3.19 7.64 13.43
N GLU A 246 3.08 6.48 12.79
CA GLU A 246 2.79 6.33 11.36
C GLU A 246 1.55 5.43 11.17
N PHE A 247 0.60 5.85 10.35
CA PHE A 247 -0.65 5.12 10.06
C PHE A 247 -0.87 5.05 8.55
N ARG A 248 -0.70 3.86 7.96
CA ARG A 248 -0.60 3.73 6.50
C ARG A 248 -1.23 2.49 5.87
N ASN A 249 -1.61 2.60 4.61
CA ASN A 249 -2.14 1.51 3.78
C ASN A 249 -3.41 0.81 4.33
N LEU A 250 -4.25 1.53 5.08
CA LEU A 250 -5.50 1.01 5.63
C LEU A 250 -6.71 1.43 4.78
N TRP A 251 -7.74 0.58 4.74
CA TRP A 251 -9.10 1.03 4.46
C TRP A 251 -9.90 1.18 5.76
N LEU A 252 -10.66 2.25 5.89
CA LEU A 252 -11.56 2.50 7.02
C LEU A 252 -12.93 2.90 6.49
N GLY A 253 -14.00 2.32 7.05
CA GLY A 253 -15.38 2.68 6.72
C GLY A 253 -16.38 2.08 7.70
N ASN A 254 -17.59 2.67 7.74
CA ASN A 254 -18.65 2.33 8.71
C ASN A 254 -18.26 2.49 10.19
N TYR A 255 -17.18 3.20 10.50
CA TYR A 255 -16.80 3.55 11.87
C TYR A 255 -17.88 4.45 12.51
N PRO A 256 -18.29 4.20 13.77
CA PRO A 256 -19.45 4.88 14.38
C PRO A 256 -19.10 6.16 15.15
N ASP A 257 -17.81 6.48 15.27
CA ASP A 257 -17.25 7.65 15.96
C ASP A 257 -16.16 8.28 15.06
N ASP A 258 -14.95 8.60 15.55
CA ASP A 258 -13.83 8.99 14.68
C ASP A 258 -13.26 7.77 13.90
N GLY A 259 -12.69 7.99 12.71
CA GLY A 259 -12.01 6.96 11.91
C GLY A 259 -10.55 6.81 12.33
N ILE A 260 -9.76 7.85 12.10
CA ILE A 260 -8.44 8.05 12.70
C ILE A 260 -8.51 9.34 13.52
N ALA A 261 -7.95 9.34 14.74
CA ALA A 261 -7.87 10.54 15.56
C ALA A 261 -6.55 10.63 16.33
N MET A 262 -6.24 11.81 16.84
CA MET A 262 -5.06 12.06 17.66
C MET A 262 -5.35 13.13 18.73
N THR A 263 -5.12 12.78 19.99
CA THR A 263 -5.48 13.63 21.15
C THR A 263 -4.34 13.76 22.18
N GLY A 264 -3.76 14.95 22.27
CA GLY A 264 -2.88 15.35 23.38
C GLY A 264 -3.64 15.98 24.55
N ASN A 265 -2.92 16.75 25.37
CA ASN A 265 -3.48 17.70 26.33
C ASN A 265 -2.53 18.93 26.47
N VAL A 266 -2.75 19.76 27.49
CA VAL A 266 -1.95 20.97 27.75
C VAL A 266 -0.50 20.68 28.19
N ASP A 267 -0.25 19.51 28.79
CA ASP A 267 1.08 19.12 29.31
C ASP A 267 1.89 18.29 28.31
N ILE A 268 1.19 17.48 27.49
CA ILE A 268 1.77 16.54 26.52
C ILE A 268 0.87 16.52 25.27
N ARG A 269 1.35 17.12 24.18
CA ARG A 269 0.70 17.04 22.86
C ARG A 269 0.91 15.66 22.22
N SER A 270 0.09 15.32 21.23
CA SER A 270 0.42 14.25 20.27
C SER A 270 1.27 14.86 19.15
N ALA A 271 2.50 14.39 18.93
CA ALA A 271 3.49 15.09 18.10
C ALA A 271 4.18 14.19 17.06
N HIS A 272 4.66 14.73 15.94
CA HIS A 272 5.38 13.96 14.90
C HIS A 272 4.56 12.73 14.45
N ILE A 273 3.40 13.00 13.85
CA ILE A 273 2.44 11.98 13.41
C ILE A 273 2.23 12.08 11.90
N TRP A 274 2.31 10.93 11.23
CA TRP A 274 2.08 10.79 9.80
C TRP A 274 0.90 9.85 9.53
N VAL A 275 -0.12 10.34 8.83
CA VAL A 275 -1.29 9.55 8.40
C VAL A 275 -1.32 9.60 6.88
N HIS A 276 -0.98 8.50 6.21
CA HIS A 276 -0.81 8.53 4.75
C HIS A 276 -1.20 7.27 4.01
N ASN A 277 -1.54 7.42 2.71
CA ASN A 277 -1.94 6.31 1.84
C ASN A 277 -3.06 5.43 2.44
N ASN A 278 -4.06 6.05 3.10
CA ASN A 278 -5.25 5.37 3.57
C ASN A 278 -6.46 5.72 2.70
N THR A 279 -7.36 4.77 2.47
CA THR A 279 -8.69 5.04 1.90
C THR A 279 -9.70 5.09 3.04
N ILE A 280 -10.18 6.28 3.36
CA ILE A 280 -11.07 6.54 4.48
C ILE A 280 -12.44 6.92 3.91
N GLU A 281 -13.35 5.96 3.88
CA GLU A 281 -14.71 6.15 3.42
C GLU A 281 -15.60 6.74 4.54
N ARG A 282 -16.89 6.90 4.24
CA ARG A 282 -17.92 7.34 5.18
C ARG A 282 -18.01 6.44 6.42
N GLY A 283 -18.18 7.05 7.58
CA GLY A 283 -18.55 6.33 8.82
C GLY A 283 -20.05 5.97 8.84
N TYR A 284 -20.49 5.29 9.89
CA TYR A 284 -21.91 4.95 10.07
C TYR A 284 -22.25 4.69 11.53
N ASN A 285 -23.29 5.37 12.05
CA ASN A 285 -23.84 5.06 13.36
C ASN A 285 -25.37 4.90 13.33
N GLN A 286 -25.83 3.65 13.40
CA GLN A 286 -27.26 3.28 13.41
C GLN A 286 -28.07 3.87 14.58
N PHE A 287 -27.41 4.38 15.63
CA PHE A 287 -28.06 4.94 16.82
C PHE A 287 -28.10 6.47 16.85
N ALA A 288 -27.55 7.15 15.84
CA ALA A 288 -27.54 8.62 15.77
C ALA A 288 -28.95 9.21 15.92
N GLY A 289 -29.10 10.17 16.85
CA GLY A 289 -30.39 10.79 17.17
C GLY A 289 -31.26 10.03 18.16
N ASN A 290 -30.79 8.92 18.76
CA ASN A 290 -31.56 8.16 19.77
C ASN A 290 -31.68 8.86 21.15
N GLY A 291 -31.08 10.04 21.32
CA GLY A 291 -31.06 10.81 22.57
C GLY A 291 -29.83 10.57 23.47
N HIS A 292 -28.96 9.64 23.12
CA HIS A 292 -27.63 9.44 23.72
C HIS A 292 -26.50 9.66 22.70
N VAL A 293 -26.76 9.35 21.42
CA VAL A 293 -25.86 9.62 20.29
C VAL A 293 -26.39 10.83 19.51
N ASP A 294 -25.51 11.77 19.20
CA ASP A 294 -25.79 12.98 18.43
C ASP A 294 -26.29 12.64 17.01
N ALA A 295 -27.25 13.44 16.51
CA ALA A 295 -27.94 13.15 15.25
C ALA A 295 -27.06 13.32 14.00
N ASP A 296 -25.99 14.12 14.08
CA ASP A 296 -25.03 14.32 12.98
C ASP A 296 -23.98 13.19 12.87
N LYS A 297 -23.93 12.25 13.84
CA LYS A 297 -23.08 11.04 13.78
C LYS A 297 -23.65 9.92 12.91
N ALA A 298 -24.77 10.13 12.21
CA ALA A 298 -25.38 9.11 11.33
C ALA A 298 -24.41 8.58 10.26
N GLU A 299 -23.50 9.44 9.78
CA GLU A 299 -22.46 9.14 8.79
C GLU A 299 -21.05 9.08 9.43
N GLY A 300 -20.97 8.73 10.73
CA GLY A 300 -19.75 8.76 11.56
C GLY A 300 -19.49 10.13 12.21
N ASP A 301 -18.40 10.25 12.98
CA ASP A 301 -17.83 11.56 13.36
C ASP A 301 -16.64 11.94 12.46
N GLY A 302 -15.44 12.21 13.01
CA GLY A 302 -14.30 12.73 12.25
C GLY A 302 -13.54 11.65 11.49
N SER A 303 -13.30 11.81 10.18
CA SER A 303 -12.49 10.82 9.41
C SER A 303 -10.99 10.86 9.80
N VAL A 304 -10.37 12.04 9.91
CA VAL A 304 -9.02 12.28 10.49
C VAL A 304 -9.07 13.50 11.42
N ASP A 305 -9.20 13.29 12.74
CA ASP A 305 -9.47 14.37 13.71
C ASP A 305 -8.26 14.66 14.64
N MET A 306 -7.90 15.94 14.83
CA MET A 306 -6.70 16.37 15.57
C MET A 306 -7.02 17.32 16.73
N LYS A 307 -6.67 16.94 17.95
CA LYS A 307 -7.05 17.62 19.20
C LYS A 307 -5.81 17.75 20.10
N TRP A 308 -5.27 18.94 20.37
CA TRP A 308 -3.97 19.11 21.04
C TRP A 308 -2.80 18.34 20.39
N SER A 309 -2.61 18.49 19.08
CA SER A 309 -1.54 17.83 18.32
C SER A 309 -0.62 18.84 17.64
N GLU A 310 0.61 18.46 17.33
CA GLU A 310 1.58 19.31 16.63
C GLU A 310 2.51 18.49 15.72
N TYR A 311 3.15 19.13 14.72
CA TYR A 311 4.04 18.45 13.77
C TYR A 311 3.36 17.23 13.13
N VAL A 312 2.29 17.47 12.37
CA VAL A 312 1.46 16.40 11.77
C VAL A 312 1.47 16.51 10.25
N THR A 313 1.64 15.39 9.57
CA THR A 313 1.47 15.27 8.11
C THR A 313 0.31 14.33 7.81
N VAL A 314 -0.62 14.77 6.97
CA VAL A 314 -1.69 13.96 6.38
C VAL A 314 -1.46 13.95 4.87
N SER A 315 -1.13 12.80 4.27
CA SER A 315 -0.74 12.79 2.85
C SER A 315 -1.18 11.58 2.05
N TYR A 316 -1.42 11.76 0.74
CA TYR A 316 -1.86 10.68 -0.14
C TYR A 316 -3.07 9.87 0.38
N ASN A 317 -3.93 10.42 1.24
CA ASN A 317 -5.15 9.73 1.67
C ASN A 317 -6.29 10.01 0.69
N GLU A 318 -7.14 9.02 0.43
CA GLU A 318 -8.44 9.22 -0.20
C GLU A 318 -9.51 9.34 0.89
N PHE A 319 -10.02 10.54 1.12
CA PHE A 319 -11.23 10.78 1.91
C PHE A 319 -12.42 10.72 0.97
N LYS A 320 -13.30 9.73 1.14
CA LYS A 320 -14.36 9.43 0.18
C LYS A 320 -15.74 9.39 0.81
N ASP A 321 -16.66 10.16 0.24
CA ASP A 321 -18.06 10.25 0.68
C ASP A 321 -18.24 10.70 2.16
N CYS A 322 -17.21 11.26 2.80
CA CYS A 322 -17.19 11.65 4.20
C CYS A 322 -18.07 12.88 4.49
N HIS A 323 -18.87 12.85 5.56
CA HIS A 323 -19.63 14.01 6.03
C HIS A 323 -18.74 15.03 6.77
N LYS A 324 -17.96 14.55 7.74
CA LYS A 324 -17.14 15.34 8.66
C LYS A 324 -15.68 14.92 8.53
N THR A 325 -14.99 15.39 7.51
CA THR A 325 -13.71 14.78 7.10
C THR A 325 -12.57 14.96 8.10
N SER A 326 -12.13 16.19 8.41
CA SER A 326 -10.95 16.41 9.24
C SER A 326 -11.03 17.71 10.06
N LEU A 327 -11.26 17.58 11.37
CA LEU A 327 -11.24 18.71 12.31
C LEU A 327 -9.84 18.87 12.92
N VAL A 328 -9.23 20.04 12.73
CA VAL A 328 -8.05 20.49 13.48
C VAL A 328 -8.51 21.45 14.56
N GLY A 329 -8.44 21.01 15.81
CA GLY A 329 -8.87 21.74 16.99
C GLY A 329 -10.35 21.53 17.30
N GLY A 330 -10.63 20.65 18.26
CA GLY A 330 -11.98 20.38 18.74
C GLY A 330 -12.64 21.56 19.48
N LYS A 331 -11.84 22.46 20.07
CA LYS A 331 -12.31 23.64 20.82
C LYS A 331 -11.36 24.82 20.73
N ALA A 332 -11.91 26.01 20.96
CA ALA A 332 -11.24 27.32 21.00
C ALA A 332 -10.13 27.49 22.06
N ASP A 333 -10.11 26.66 23.11
CA ASP A 333 -9.09 26.66 24.17
C ASP A 333 -7.94 25.66 23.91
N GLN A 334 -8.06 24.82 22.87
CA GLN A 334 -7.03 23.89 22.46
C GLN A 334 -6.09 24.57 21.45
N MET A 335 -4.78 24.44 21.65
CA MET A 335 -3.77 24.81 20.65
C MET A 335 -3.31 23.54 19.91
N GLN A 336 -3.16 23.63 18.59
CA GLN A 336 -2.56 22.60 17.72
C GLN A 336 -1.60 23.36 16.81
N ASP A 337 -0.47 22.80 16.40
CA ASP A 337 0.35 23.59 15.47
C ASP A 337 1.27 22.86 14.50
N PHE A 338 1.55 23.52 13.38
CA PHE A 338 2.35 23.00 12.27
C PHE A 338 1.78 21.68 11.72
N ILE A 339 0.71 21.81 10.94
CA ILE A 339 0.01 20.71 10.27
C ILE A 339 0.20 20.79 8.75
N THR A 340 0.40 19.67 8.08
CA THR A 340 0.50 19.56 6.62
C THR A 340 -0.59 18.67 6.04
N TYR A 341 -1.21 19.10 4.94
CA TYR A 341 -2.01 18.26 4.05
C TYR A 341 -1.42 18.31 2.65
N HIS A 342 -0.95 17.19 2.09
CA HIS A 342 -0.47 17.14 0.70
C HIS A 342 -0.88 15.89 -0.06
N HIS A 343 -1.16 16.05 -1.35
CA HIS A 343 -1.57 14.97 -2.24
C HIS A 343 -2.79 14.14 -1.76
N ASN A 344 -3.63 14.66 -0.86
CA ASN A 344 -4.87 13.98 -0.46
C ASN A 344 -5.98 14.20 -1.49
N TRP A 345 -6.85 13.22 -1.66
CA TRP A 345 -8.08 13.33 -2.43
C TRP A 345 -9.27 13.50 -1.48
N PHE A 346 -9.90 14.67 -1.48
CA PHE A 346 -11.17 14.94 -0.81
C PHE A 346 -12.31 14.69 -1.81
N ASN A 347 -12.66 13.42 -1.96
CA ASN A 347 -13.54 12.85 -2.98
C ASN A 347 -15.01 12.83 -2.52
N ASN A 348 -15.85 13.72 -3.06
CA ASN A 348 -17.29 13.83 -2.75
C ASN A 348 -17.58 14.03 -1.24
N THR A 349 -16.67 14.68 -0.51
CA THR A 349 -16.81 14.95 0.94
C THR A 349 -17.63 16.21 1.20
N GLN A 350 -18.38 16.26 2.30
CA GLN A 350 -19.29 17.38 2.57
C GLN A 350 -18.56 18.56 3.24
N SER A 351 -17.92 18.32 4.39
CA SER A 351 -17.40 19.36 5.28
C SER A 351 -16.07 18.99 5.93
N ARG A 352 -15.41 19.97 6.55
CA ARG A 352 -14.13 19.85 7.27
C ARG A 352 -12.98 19.36 6.37
N ASN A 353 -12.65 20.05 5.27
CA ASN A 353 -11.62 19.60 4.32
C ASN A 353 -10.34 20.49 4.25
N PRO A 354 -9.53 20.65 5.33
CA PRO A 354 -9.85 20.45 6.75
C PRO A 354 -10.73 21.60 7.28
N ARG A 355 -11.18 21.52 8.54
CA ARG A 355 -11.61 22.70 9.31
C ARG A 355 -10.65 22.95 10.47
N ALA A 356 -10.05 24.13 10.52
CA ALA A 356 -9.04 24.48 11.50
C ALA A 356 -9.51 25.45 12.59
N ARG A 357 -8.83 25.39 13.74
CA ARG A 357 -8.76 26.38 14.84
C ARG A 357 -7.31 26.50 15.31
N ASN A 358 -6.88 27.67 15.79
CA ASN A 358 -5.64 27.89 16.55
C ASN A 358 -4.34 27.27 15.97
N ALA A 359 -4.26 27.02 14.65
CA ALA A 359 -3.17 26.26 14.03
C ALA A 359 -2.70 26.91 12.72
N HIS A 360 -1.41 26.75 12.42
CA HIS A 360 -0.80 27.02 11.12
C HIS A 360 -0.84 25.73 10.26
N ILE A 361 -1.47 25.79 9.09
CA ILE A 361 -1.64 24.63 8.19
C ILE A 361 -1.08 24.94 6.81
N HIS A 362 -0.17 24.11 6.31
CA HIS A 362 0.20 24.08 4.90
C HIS A 362 -0.63 23.02 4.16
N SER A 363 -1.40 23.43 3.15
CA SER A 363 -2.24 22.56 2.33
C SER A 363 -1.82 22.72 0.87
N TYR A 364 -1.14 21.73 0.28
CA TYR A 364 -0.63 21.85 -1.09
C TYR A 364 -0.82 20.60 -1.96
N ASN A 365 -1.00 20.80 -3.26
CA ASN A 365 -1.20 19.72 -4.25
C ASN A 365 -2.29 18.68 -3.90
N ASN A 366 -3.29 19.05 -3.09
CA ASN A 366 -4.46 18.20 -2.82
C ASN A 366 -5.49 18.32 -3.95
N LEU A 367 -6.32 17.28 -4.12
CA LEU A 367 -7.48 17.29 -5.01
C LEU A 367 -8.77 17.38 -4.19
N PHE A 368 -9.46 18.51 -4.27
CA PHE A 368 -10.78 18.75 -3.71
C PHE A 368 -11.82 18.57 -4.82
N SER A 369 -12.58 17.47 -4.83
CA SER A 369 -13.52 17.19 -5.92
C SER A 369 -14.96 16.95 -5.43
N THR A 370 -15.89 17.80 -5.87
CA THR A 370 -17.32 17.77 -5.54
C THR A 370 -17.60 17.96 -4.05
N ASN A 371 -16.95 18.93 -3.41
CA ASN A 371 -17.12 19.20 -1.98
C ASN A 371 -18.34 20.10 -1.74
N SER A 372 -19.31 19.63 -0.93
CA SER A 372 -20.68 20.15 -0.97
C SER A 372 -21.04 21.26 0.03
N GLU A 373 -20.31 21.43 1.13
CA GLU A 373 -20.47 22.57 2.06
C GLU A 373 -19.30 23.56 1.96
N TYR A 374 -18.07 23.06 2.06
CA TYR A 374 -16.84 23.83 1.88
C TYR A 374 -15.62 22.96 1.58
N GLY A 375 -14.61 23.55 0.94
CA GLY A 375 -13.25 22.99 0.82
C GLY A 375 -12.44 23.19 2.10
N ILE A 376 -11.37 23.97 2.02
CA ILE A 376 -10.54 24.34 3.16
C ILE A 376 -11.30 25.35 4.03
N CYS A 377 -11.40 25.15 5.34
CA CYS A 377 -11.99 26.11 6.28
C CYS A 377 -11.02 26.55 7.37
N ALA A 378 -10.88 27.87 7.51
CA ALA A 378 -10.13 28.52 8.58
C ALA A 378 -11.10 29.20 9.56
N SER A 379 -11.18 28.69 10.79
CA SER A 379 -11.99 29.26 11.88
C SER A 379 -11.11 29.54 13.11
N TYR A 380 -11.58 30.38 14.04
CA TYR A 380 -10.94 30.67 15.33
C TYR A 380 -9.39 30.81 15.28
N ASN A 381 -8.91 31.92 14.71
CA ASN A 381 -7.50 32.33 14.64
C ASN A 381 -6.52 31.35 13.95
N SER A 382 -7.00 30.30 13.26
CA SER A 382 -6.13 29.47 12.41
C SER A 382 -5.60 30.26 11.19
N LYS A 383 -4.41 29.90 10.70
CA LYS A 383 -3.84 30.42 9.45
C LYS A 383 -3.56 29.26 8.52
N ILE A 384 -4.02 29.36 7.28
CA ILE A 384 -3.82 28.30 6.28
C ILE A 384 -3.14 28.89 5.06
N PHE A 385 -2.08 28.22 4.60
CA PHE A 385 -1.51 28.45 3.28
C PHE A 385 -1.98 27.35 2.34
N SER A 386 -2.68 27.75 1.29
CA SER A 386 -3.21 26.90 0.22
C SER A 386 -2.33 27.08 -1.01
N GLU A 387 -1.60 26.04 -1.44
CA GLU A 387 -0.63 26.13 -2.53
C GLU A 387 -0.85 25.07 -3.63
N CYS A 388 -1.10 25.52 -4.86
CA CYS A 388 -1.23 24.67 -6.05
C CYS A 388 -2.17 23.44 -5.88
N ASN A 389 -3.22 23.56 -5.08
CA ASN A 389 -4.28 22.55 -4.99
C ASN A 389 -5.20 22.64 -6.20
N TYR A 390 -5.89 21.55 -6.50
CA TYR A 390 -6.95 21.52 -7.51
C TYR A 390 -8.30 21.41 -6.82
N PHE A 391 -9.16 22.41 -7.01
CA PHE A 391 -10.56 22.40 -6.61
C PHE A 391 -11.43 22.18 -7.86
N GLU A 392 -12.19 21.08 -7.89
CA GLU A 392 -13.14 20.73 -8.94
C GLU A 392 -14.56 20.70 -8.35
N LYS A 393 -15.44 21.61 -8.76
CA LYS A 393 -16.85 21.68 -8.29
C LYS A 393 -16.98 21.78 -6.75
N ALA A 394 -16.01 22.37 -6.08
CA ALA A 394 -16.10 22.66 -4.66
C ALA A 394 -16.98 23.89 -4.42
N VAL A 395 -17.87 23.80 -3.44
CA VAL A 395 -18.50 24.96 -2.79
C VAL A 395 -17.50 25.54 -1.78
N ASN A 396 -17.48 26.86 -1.60
CA ASN A 396 -16.65 27.58 -0.61
C ASN A 396 -15.22 26.99 -0.47
N PRO A 397 -14.38 26.97 -1.53
CA PRO A 397 -13.08 26.30 -1.49
C PRO A 397 -12.09 26.91 -0.48
N LEU A 398 -12.22 28.20 -0.17
CA LEU A 398 -11.39 28.96 0.78
C LEU A 398 -12.26 29.61 1.89
N TYR A 399 -12.87 28.80 2.75
CA TYR A 399 -13.90 29.20 3.70
C TYR A 399 -13.35 29.78 5.03
N ALA A 400 -12.84 31.00 4.98
CA ALA A 400 -12.27 31.70 6.14
C ALA A 400 -13.33 32.51 6.94
N ILE A 401 -14.04 31.84 7.86
CA ILE A 401 -15.19 32.41 8.59
C ILE A 401 -15.27 31.92 10.06
N ASN A 402 -15.97 32.67 10.91
CA ASN A 402 -16.29 32.26 12.28
C ASN A 402 -17.45 31.24 12.29
N MET A 403 -17.16 29.96 12.54
CA MET A 403 -18.16 28.89 12.42
C MET A 403 -18.90 28.55 13.73
N GLY A 404 -20.23 28.63 13.71
CA GLY A 404 -21.11 28.12 14.76
C GLY A 404 -21.02 28.89 16.08
N LYS A 405 -20.17 28.44 17.00
CA LYS A 405 -19.89 29.11 18.30
C LYS A 405 -18.49 29.73 18.37
N ASP A 406 -17.69 29.60 17.31
CA ASP A 406 -16.35 30.18 17.25
C ASP A 406 -16.45 31.72 17.20
N LYS A 407 -15.70 32.40 18.08
CA LYS A 407 -15.76 33.87 18.20
C LYS A 407 -15.19 34.60 16.98
N PHE A 408 -14.16 34.04 16.35
CA PHE A 408 -13.36 34.65 15.30
C PHE A 408 -13.29 33.75 14.07
N SER A 409 -12.96 34.30 12.89
CA SER A 409 -12.56 33.50 11.74
C SER A 409 -11.12 33.02 11.93
N GLY A 410 -10.64 32.15 11.04
CA GLY A 410 -9.22 32.09 10.71
C GLY A 410 -8.91 33.02 9.54
N THR A 411 -7.74 32.83 8.92
CA THR A 411 -7.34 33.49 7.66
C THR A 411 -6.69 32.50 6.69
N ILE A 412 -6.81 32.74 5.38
CA ILE A 412 -6.23 31.86 4.34
C ILE A 412 -5.45 32.67 3.30
N LYS A 413 -4.17 32.36 3.11
CA LYS A 413 -3.41 32.76 1.91
C LYS A 413 -3.54 31.64 0.87
N SER A 414 -3.84 32.00 -0.37
CA SER A 414 -3.87 31.07 -1.51
C SER A 414 -2.82 31.50 -2.54
N PHE A 415 -2.10 30.55 -3.14
CA PHE A 415 -1.20 30.79 -4.26
C PHE A 415 -1.20 29.60 -5.23
N GLY A 416 -1.25 29.86 -6.54
CA GLY A 416 -1.17 28.82 -7.57
C GLY A 416 -2.35 27.83 -7.64
N ASP A 417 -3.29 27.86 -6.69
CA ASP A 417 -4.49 27.02 -6.68
C ASP A 417 -5.33 27.16 -7.96
N LYS A 418 -5.95 26.06 -8.39
CA LYS A 418 -6.85 26.00 -9.56
C LYS A 418 -8.28 25.73 -9.11
N PHE A 419 -9.20 26.61 -9.51
CA PHE A 419 -10.62 26.52 -9.19
C PHE A 419 -11.44 26.23 -10.46
N ASP A 420 -11.65 24.94 -10.76
CA ASP A 420 -12.51 24.50 -11.86
C ASP A 420 -13.97 24.33 -11.40
N ASN A 421 -14.89 25.02 -12.07
CA ASN A 421 -16.34 24.95 -11.83
C ASN A 421 -16.78 25.11 -10.35
N CYS A 422 -15.98 25.79 -9.52
CA CYS A 422 -16.24 26.00 -8.10
C CYS A 422 -17.20 27.17 -7.84
N ASP A 423 -17.98 27.08 -6.75
CA ASP A 423 -18.67 28.24 -6.17
C ASP A 423 -17.77 28.86 -5.11
N MET A 424 -17.23 30.05 -5.39
CA MET A 424 -16.31 30.75 -4.48
C MET A 424 -17.01 31.28 -3.22
N GLY A 425 -18.35 31.37 -3.20
CA GLY A 425 -19.12 31.82 -2.05
C GLY A 425 -19.09 33.33 -1.82
N GLY A 426 -19.08 33.73 -0.55
CA GLY A 426 -19.13 35.12 -0.10
C GLY A 426 -17.77 35.76 0.19
N GLU A 427 -17.81 36.96 0.78
CA GLU A 427 -16.61 37.65 1.27
C GLU A 427 -16.10 36.99 2.56
N TYR A 428 -14.96 36.32 2.48
CA TYR A 428 -14.29 35.63 3.58
C TYR A 428 -12.87 36.20 3.81
N ALA A 429 -12.26 35.87 4.94
CA ALA A 429 -10.90 36.32 5.28
C ALA A 429 -9.79 35.54 4.53
N TYR A 430 -9.81 35.55 3.19
CA TYR A 430 -8.74 35.00 2.36
C TYR A 430 -8.14 36.03 1.40
N LYS A 431 -6.91 35.77 0.92
CA LYS A 431 -6.32 36.46 -0.23
C LYS A 431 -5.63 35.46 -1.16
N ILE A 432 -5.92 35.56 -2.46
CA ILE A 432 -5.09 34.95 -3.51
C ILE A 432 -3.89 35.88 -3.76
N ALA A 433 -2.68 35.38 -3.56
CA ALA A 433 -1.42 36.10 -3.70
C ALA A 433 -0.94 36.15 -5.17
N GLU A 434 -0.21 37.21 -5.53
CA GLU A 434 0.36 37.38 -6.88
C GLU A 434 1.65 36.56 -7.07
N SER A 435 2.34 36.25 -5.97
CA SER A 435 3.53 35.39 -5.99
C SER A 435 3.64 34.58 -4.70
N ARG A 436 4.31 33.42 -4.78
CA ARG A 436 4.54 32.52 -3.65
C ARG A 436 5.03 33.26 -2.41
N ASN A 437 6.14 33.98 -2.54
CA ASN A 437 6.84 34.64 -1.43
C ASN A 437 6.34 36.06 -1.16
N GLU A 438 5.11 36.40 -1.59
CA GLU A 438 4.46 37.65 -1.23
C GLU A 438 4.11 37.63 0.28
N SER A 439 4.58 38.63 1.03
CA SER A 439 4.02 38.90 2.37
C SER A 439 2.68 39.62 2.20
N VAL A 440 1.62 38.98 2.69
CA VAL A 440 0.24 39.45 2.63
C VAL A 440 -0.21 40.03 3.97
N THR A 441 -1.16 40.96 3.92
CA THR A 441 -1.93 41.40 5.10
C THR A 441 -3.36 40.96 4.91
N ILE A 442 -3.82 40.01 5.72
CA ILE A 442 -5.20 39.52 5.73
C ILE A 442 -5.73 39.71 7.17
N PRO A 443 -6.71 40.61 7.40
CA PRO A 443 -7.31 40.76 8.72
C PRO A 443 -8.25 39.58 9.02
N ASN A 444 -8.55 39.36 10.31
CA ASN A 444 -9.66 38.51 10.71
C ASN A 444 -11.00 39.10 10.21
N LEU A 445 -11.99 38.25 9.90
CA LEU A 445 -13.33 38.72 9.53
C LEU A 445 -14.07 39.35 10.73
N VAL A 446 -13.67 39.01 11.97
CA VAL A 446 -14.27 39.51 13.21
C VAL A 446 -13.26 40.35 13.99
N GLU A 447 -13.66 41.55 14.41
CA GLU A 447 -12.81 42.50 15.13
C GLU A 447 -12.19 41.88 16.41
N GLY A 448 -10.87 42.03 16.54
CA GLY A 448 -10.10 41.51 17.67
C GLY A 448 -9.70 40.04 17.57
N GLY A 449 -9.97 39.37 16.45
CA GLY A 449 -9.34 38.09 16.08
C GLY A 449 -8.00 38.31 15.38
N ASP A 450 -7.21 37.24 15.25
CA ASP A 450 -5.86 37.32 14.66
C ASP A 450 -5.92 37.38 13.13
N GLY A 451 -5.04 38.19 12.53
CA GLY A 451 -4.79 38.20 11.09
C GLY A 451 -3.82 37.09 10.64
N TYR A 452 -3.55 37.06 9.34
CA TYR A 452 -2.53 36.19 8.75
C TYR A 452 -1.11 36.73 9.03
N ASP A 453 -0.21 35.86 9.47
CA ASP A 453 1.12 36.19 9.99
C ASP A 453 2.29 35.86 9.03
N ASN A 454 2.03 35.18 7.92
CA ASN A 454 3.01 34.79 6.90
C ASN A 454 4.02 33.71 7.34
N PHE A 455 3.57 32.74 8.16
CA PHE A 455 4.35 31.54 8.50
C PHE A 455 4.84 30.75 7.26
N ASP A 456 4.13 30.86 6.13
CA ASP A 456 4.48 30.19 4.86
C ASP A 456 5.80 30.64 4.23
N LEU A 457 6.40 31.73 4.71
CA LEU A 457 7.71 32.19 4.27
C LEU A 457 8.86 31.35 4.88
N GLU A 458 8.60 30.55 5.92
CA GLU A 458 9.58 29.71 6.62
C GLU A 458 9.06 28.26 6.78
N LEU A 459 8.89 27.55 5.66
CA LEU A 459 8.48 26.13 5.63
C LEU A 459 9.68 25.15 5.58
N TYR A 460 9.37 23.87 5.75
CA TYR A 460 10.24 22.73 5.44
C TYR A 460 10.56 22.62 3.94
N SER A 461 11.43 21.67 3.56
CA SER A 461 11.71 21.35 2.15
C SER A 461 10.63 20.42 1.58
N TYR A 462 10.14 20.74 0.38
CA TYR A 462 9.17 19.95 -0.38
C TYR A 462 9.29 20.31 -1.86
N ASP A 463 8.87 19.38 -2.73
CA ASP A 463 8.68 19.66 -4.15
C ASP A 463 7.22 20.06 -4.41
N ILE A 464 7.01 20.98 -5.36
CA ILE A 464 5.68 21.53 -5.68
C ILE A 464 5.32 21.23 -7.14
N GLN A 465 4.21 20.52 -7.33
CA GLN A 465 3.62 20.25 -8.65
C GLN A 465 2.69 21.41 -9.07
N SER A 466 2.39 21.54 -10.37
CA SER A 466 1.23 22.35 -10.78
C SER A 466 -0.09 21.66 -10.38
N PRO A 467 -1.21 22.39 -10.25
CA PRO A 467 -2.49 21.79 -9.88
C PRO A 467 -2.95 20.65 -10.82
N ASP A 468 -2.66 20.74 -12.12
CA ASP A 468 -3.05 19.71 -13.09
C ASP A 468 -2.21 18.42 -12.95
N GLU A 469 -0.93 18.55 -12.62
CA GLU A 469 -0.05 17.42 -12.29
C GLU A 469 -0.47 16.81 -10.94
N ALA A 470 -0.71 17.65 -9.93
CA ALA A 470 -1.24 17.24 -8.63
C ALA A 470 -2.54 16.44 -8.76
N ARG A 471 -3.51 16.94 -9.54
CA ARG A 471 -4.76 16.22 -9.81
C ARG A 471 -4.52 14.83 -10.42
N ALA A 472 -3.52 14.69 -11.30
CA ALA A 472 -3.17 13.39 -11.88
C ALA A 472 -2.51 12.46 -10.85
N SER A 473 -1.43 12.91 -10.20
CA SER A 473 -0.71 12.13 -9.17
C SER A 473 -1.62 11.74 -8.00
N VAL A 474 -2.57 12.58 -7.58
CA VAL A 474 -3.52 12.26 -6.52
C VAL A 474 -4.53 11.20 -6.93
N MET A 475 -5.11 11.28 -8.14
CA MET A 475 -6.02 10.22 -8.63
C MET A 475 -5.30 8.86 -8.75
N GLU A 476 -4.03 8.87 -9.15
CA GLU A 476 -3.20 7.67 -9.29
C GLU A 476 -2.74 7.11 -7.93
N LEU A 477 -2.17 7.93 -7.05
CA LEU A 477 -1.39 7.47 -5.89
C LEU A 477 -2.10 7.60 -4.54
N ALA A 478 -3.14 8.43 -4.41
CA ALA A 478 -3.83 8.61 -3.13
C ALA A 478 -4.81 7.46 -2.81
N GLY A 479 -5.00 7.16 -1.53
CA GLY A 479 -5.68 5.98 -1.02
C GLY A 479 -4.71 4.86 -0.65
N ARG A 480 -5.26 3.70 -0.25
CA ARG A 480 -4.47 2.48 -0.04
C ARG A 480 -3.88 1.93 -1.35
N MET A 481 -2.95 0.98 -1.22
CA MET A 481 -2.25 0.29 -2.29
C MET A 481 -3.17 -0.14 -3.44
N LYS A 482 -2.76 0.20 -4.67
CA LYS A 482 -3.46 -0.15 -5.92
C LYS A 482 -2.57 -1.07 -6.75
N THR A 483 -2.99 -2.32 -6.93
CA THR A 483 -2.24 -3.33 -7.70
C THR A 483 -2.18 -3.08 -9.21
N THR A 484 -2.84 -2.03 -9.69
CA THR A 484 -2.92 -1.61 -11.11
C THR A 484 -1.87 -0.58 -11.49
N ALA A 485 -1.07 -0.07 -10.55
CA ALA A 485 -0.04 0.94 -10.77
C ALA A 485 1.35 0.32 -10.58
N ASN A 486 2.34 0.78 -11.37
CA ASN A 486 3.73 0.34 -11.31
C ASN A 486 3.92 -1.21 -11.39
N SER A 487 3.35 -1.79 -12.45
CA SER A 487 3.50 -3.21 -12.81
C SER A 487 4.97 -3.59 -13.03
N GLY A 488 5.41 -4.69 -12.43
CA GLY A 488 6.77 -5.20 -12.51
C GLY A 488 7.00 -6.05 -13.76
N GLU A 489 8.26 -6.29 -14.09
CA GLU A 489 8.65 -7.12 -15.23
C GLU A 489 8.86 -8.57 -14.78
N VAL A 490 8.07 -9.47 -15.37
CA VAL A 490 8.23 -10.92 -15.19
C VAL A 490 9.50 -11.35 -15.92
N LYS A 491 10.46 -11.90 -15.18
CA LYS A 491 11.63 -12.54 -15.77
C LYS A 491 11.24 -13.93 -16.25
N ILE A 492 10.79 -14.00 -17.49
CA ILE A 492 10.86 -15.26 -18.25
C ILE A 492 12.35 -15.66 -18.29
N PRO A 493 12.73 -16.88 -17.89
CA PRO A 493 14.13 -17.33 -18.02
C PRO A 493 14.59 -17.16 -19.47
N GLU A 494 15.80 -16.62 -19.68
CA GLU A 494 16.32 -16.49 -21.04
C GLU A 494 16.46 -17.87 -21.69
N GLN A 495 15.60 -18.16 -22.67
CA GLN A 495 15.92 -19.18 -23.67
C GLN A 495 17.11 -18.66 -24.47
N ASN A 496 18.30 -19.16 -24.10
CA ASN A 496 19.56 -18.85 -24.76
C ASN A 496 19.41 -18.98 -26.30
N PRO A 497 19.52 -17.89 -27.08
CA PRO A 497 19.11 -17.89 -28.49
C PRO A 497 20.06 -18.68 -29.41
N ASP A 498 21.26 -19.03 -28.95
CA ASP A 498 22.25 -19.82 -29.70
C ASP A 498 22.31 -21.29 -29.22
N VAL A 499 21.17 -21.97 -29.22
CA VAL A 499 21.08 -23.43 -29.00
C VAL A 499 20.85 -24.14 -30.34
N GLU A 500 21.91 -24.72 -30.91
CA GLU A 500 21.79 -25.75 -31.95
C GLU A 500 20.99 -26.96 -31.41
N PRO A 501 20.22 -27.68 -32.26
CA PRO A 501 19.18 -28.58 -31.80
C PRO A 501 19.68 -29.70 -30.88
N VAL A 502 19.11 -29.74 -29.68
CA VAL A 502 19.43 -30.65 -28.57
C VAL A 502 19.22 -32.12 -28.95
N PRO A 503 20.25 -32.99 -28.83
CA PRO A 503 20.07 -34.44 -28.80
C PRO A 503 19.30 -34.88 -27.55
N GLN A 504 18.54 -35.97 -27.63
CA GLN A 504 17.67 -36.44 -26.53
C GLN A 504 18.41 -36.62 -25.19
N ASP A 505 17.71 -36.25 -24.11
CA ASP A 505 18.00 -36.46 -22.68
C ASP A 505 19.16 -37.41 -22.35
N ASP A 506 20.30 -36.84 -21.91
CA ASP A 506 21.32 -37.60 -21.18
C ASP A 506 20.83 -37.93 -19.76
N PRO A 507 21.03 -39.16 -19.27
CA PRO A 507 20.56 -39.59 -17.95
C PRO A 507 21.33 -38.94 -16.79
N VAL A 508 20.68 -38.84 -15.63
CA VAL A 508 21.28 -38.27 -14.41
C VAL A 508 22.43 -39.15 -13.90
N ILE A 509 23.66 -38.69 -14.10
CA ILE A 509 24.90 -39.38 -13.71
C ILE A 509 25.08 -39.33 -12.18
N LEU A 510 24.84 -40.46 -11.50
CA LEU A 510 24.97 -40.56 -10.04
C LEU A 510 26.41 -40.93 -9.62
N MET A 511 27.06 -40.07 -8.82
CA MET A 511 28.39 -40.36 -8.27
C MET A 511 28.35 -41.59 -7.34
N GLY A 512 29.21 -42.58 -7.58
CA GLY A 512 29.22 -43.87 -6.88
C GLY A 512 28.40 -45.00 -7.52
N ASP A 513 27.52 -44.70 -8.48
CA ASP A 513 26.84 -45.67 -9.33
C ASP A 513 27.78 -46.06 -10.49
N ILE A 514 28.64 -47.04 -10.26
CA ILE A 514 29.68 -47.46 -11.21
C ILE A 514 29.10 -48.47 -12.21
N ASN A 515 28.01 -49.15 -11.90
CA ASN A 515 27.38 -50.13 -12.79
C ASN A 515 26.26 -49.58 -13.71
N ASP A 516 25.83 -48.33 -13.52
CA ASP A 516 24.75 -47.65 -14.25
C ASP A 516 23.34 -48.20 -13.93
N ASP A 517 23.11 -48.72 -12.70
CA ASP A 517 21.82 -49.32 -12.29
C ASP A 517 20.84 -48.37 -11.57
N GLY A 518 21.26 -47.14 -11.28
CA GLY A 518 20.47 -46.10 -10.63
C GLY A 518 20.63 -46.04 -9.11
N ALA A 519 21.52 -46.86 -8.52
CA ALA A 519 21.78 -46.90 -7.09
C ALA A 519 23.26 -47.07 -6.75
N ILE A 520 23.67 -46.58 -5.57
CA ILE A 520 25.02 -46.77 -5.03
C ILE A 520 25.01 -48.02 -4.14
N GLY A 521 25.61 -49.12 -4.59
CA GLY A 521 25.44 -50.42 -3.96
C GLY A 521 26.69 -51.32 -3.92
N VAL A 522 26.49 -52.54 -3.42
CA VAL A 522 27.55 -53.56 -3.32
C VAL A 522 28.03 -54.00 -4.71
N ALA A 523 27.21 -53.83 -5.75
CA ALA A 523 27.57 -54.11 -7.13
C ALA A 523 28.74 -53.22 -7.60
N ASP A 524 28.68 -51.92 -7.31
CA ASP A 524 29.67 -50.89 -7.68
C ASP A 524 31.01 -51.15 -7.00
N ALA A 525 30.94 -51.40 -5.69
CA ALA A 525 32.11 -51.81 -4.91
C ALA A 525 32.74 -53.11 -5.45
N VAL A 526 31.97 -53.99 -6.11
CA VAL A 526 32.48 -55.20 -6.78
C VAL A 526 33.03 -54.90 -8.18
N VAL A 527 32.43 -54.01 -8.97
CA VAL A 527 32.99 -53.55 -10.27
C VAL A 527 34.34 -52.89 -10.04
N PHE A 528 34.39 -51.91 -9.13
CA PHE A 528 35.59 -51.14 -8.85
C PHE A 528 36.69 -51.98 -8.18
N SER A 529 36.33 -52.91 -7.27
CA SER A 529 37.31 -53.88 -6.74
C SER A 529 37.90 -54.77 -7.83
N LYS A 530 37.13 -55.15 -8.86
CA LYS A 530 37.66 -55.95 -9.98
C LYS A 530 38.62 -55.14 -10.85
N TRP A 531 38.35 -53.85 -11.06
CA TRP A 531 39.23 -52.95 -11.81
C TRP A 531 40.54 -52.69 -11.07
N LEU A 532 40.50 -52.36 -9.77
CA LEU A 532 41.69 -52.20 -8.92
C LEU A 532 42.55 -53.47 -8.82
N LEU A 533 41.97 -54.65 -9.06
CA LEU A 533 42.67 -55.94 -9.15
C LEU A 533 43.15 -56.29 -10.58
N GLY A 534 43.00 -55.40 -11.56
CA GLY A 534 43.36 -55.65 -12.96
C GLY A 534 42.54 -56.76 -13.63
N SER A 535 41.39 -57.12 -13.07
CA SER A 535 40.56 -58.26 -13.49
C SER A 535 39.33 -57.87 -14.33
N ALA A 536 39.06 -56.57 -14.45
CA ALA A 536 38.07 -55.97 -15.33
C ALA A 536 38.56 -54.59 -15.79
N ASN A 537 38.04 -54.11 -16.92
CA ASN A 537 38.21 -52.72 -17.33
C ASN A 537 36.96 -51.92 -16.93
N MET A 538 37.12 -50.61 -16.74
CA MET A 538 36.04 -49.63 -16.58
C MET A 538 36.11 -48.63 -17.74
N THR A 539 34.99 -47.99 -18.09
CA THR A 539 34.97 -46.85 -19.01
C THR A 539 35.46 -45.57 -18.33
N GLU A 540 35.67 -44.50 -19.10
CA GLU A 540 36.03 -43.18 -18.54
C GLU A 540 34.94 -42.63 -17.61
N GLU A 541 33.65 -42.79 -17.98
CA GLU A 541 32.51 -42.36 -17.14
C GLU A 541 32.36 -43.21 -15.88
N GLN A 542 32.56 -44.53 -15.97
CA GLN A 542 32.65 -45.38 -14.77
C GLN A 542 33.83 -44.98 -13.89
N GLY A 543 34.93 -44.51 -14.49
CA GLY A 543 36.05 -43.91 -13.77
C GLY A 543 35.65 -42.62 -13.04
N LYS A 544 35.04 -41.66 -13.74
CA LYS A 544 34.53 -40.40 -13.14
C LYS A 544 33.57 -40.66 -11.98
N ARG A 545 32.67 -41.64 -12.10
CA ARG A 545 31.74 -42.06 -11.02
C ARG A 545 32.40 -42.86 -9.89
N ALA A 546 33.65 -43.26 -10.05
CA ALA A 546 34.43 -43.97 -9.05
C ALA A 546 35.41 -43.09 -8.27
N ASP A 547 35.64 -41.83 -8.69
CA ASP A 547 36.46 -40.83 -8.00
C ASP A 547 35.69 -40.24 -6.80
N MET A 548 35.51 -41.08 -5.79
CA MET A 548 34.66 -40.81 -4.63
C MET A 548 35.26 -39.82 -3.63
N ILE A 549 36.53 -39.43 -3.81
CA ILE A 549 37.17 -38.35 -3.05
C ILE A 549 37.57 -37.14 -3.90
N THR A 550 37.28 -37.17 -5.21
CA THR A 550 37.50 -36.06 -6.17
C THR A 550 38.94 -35.57 -6.26
N ASP A 551 39.90 -36.50 -6.20
CA ASP A 551 41.35 -36.20 -6.31
C ASP A 551 41.95 -36.52 -7.69
N GLY A 552 41.21 -37.22 -8.56
CA GLY A 552 41.62 -37.59 -9.92
C GLY A 552 42.48 -38.85 -10.03
N GLU A 553 42.86 -39.51 -8.93
CA GLU A 553 43.71 -40.71 -8.93
C GLU A 553 42.98 -41.96 -8.40
N LEU A 554 42.10 -42.57 -9.22
CA LEU A 554 41.31 -43.76 -8.83
C LEU A 554 42.10 -44.87 -8.12
N ASN A 555 41.88 -45.00 -6.81
CA ASN A 555 42.68 -45.88 -5.96
C ASN A 555 41.86 -46.57 -4.83
N VAL A 556 42.55 -47.09 -3.81
CA VAL A 556 41.93 -47.83 -2.70
C VAL A 556 41.19 -46.90 -1.71
N PHE A 557 41.53 -45.61 -1.65
CA PHE A 557 40.85 -44.62 -0.82
C PHE A 557 39.43 -44.34 -1.35
N ASP A 558 39.26 -44.22 -2.67
CA ASP A 558 37.94 -44.16 -3.31
C ASP A 558 37.08 -45.37 -3.01
N LEU A 559 37.64 -46.58 -3.17
CA LEU A 559 36.94 -47.82 -2.85
C LEU A 559 36.54 -47.89 -1.36
N THR A 560 37.27 -47.20 -0.49
CA THR A 560 36.96 -47.07 0.93
C THR A 560 35.85 -46.04 1.16
N ALA A 561 35.85 -44.91 0.45
CA ALA A 561 34.79 -43.91 0.47
C ALA A 561 33.47 -44.47 -0.09
N LEU A 562 33.51 -45.21 -1.20
CA LEU A 562 32.37 -45.94 -1.78
C LEU A 562 31.76 -46.92 -0.77
N LYS A 563 32.61 -47.77 -0.15
CA LYS A 563 32.16 -48.72 0.88
C LYS A 563 31.59 -48.03 2.11
N LYS A 564 32.11 -46.87 2.49
CA LYS A 564 31.52 -46.05 3.56
C LYS A 564 30.14 -45.53 3.15
N CYS A 565 29.99 -44.98 1.95
CA CYS A 565 28.71 -44.50 1.42
C CYS A 565 27.63 -45.59 1.47
N ILE A 566 27.96 -46.81 1.01
CA ILE A 566 27.09 -47.99 1.04
C ILE A 566 26.71 -48.41 2.48
N ILE A 567 27.59 -48.22 3.47
CA ILE A 567 27.29 -48.49 4.88
C ILE A 567 26.40 -47.39 5.48
N ASP A 568 26.68 -46.13 5.15
CA ASP A 568 25.92 -44.97 5.63
C ASP A 568 24.48 -44.95 5.06
N THR A 569 24.23 -45.48 3.85
CA THR A 569 22.89 -45.68 3.29
C THR A 569 22.16 -46.92 3.84
N LEU A 570 22.89 -47.94 4.31
CA LEU A 570 22.32 -49.10 5.04
C LEU A 570 22.05 -48.80 6.54
N SER A 571 22.35 -47.59 7.00
CA SER A 571 22.24 -47.16 8.40
C SER A 571 21.09 -46.16 8.67
N LYS A 572 20.15 -46.04 7.74
CA LYS A 572 18.95 -45.18 7.79
C LYS A 572 17.68 -46.01 7.53
#